data_AF-A0A4R3HTC1-F1
#
_entry.id   AF-A0A4R3HTC1-F1
#
_cell.length_a   1.000
_cell.length_b   1.000
_cell.length_c   1.000
_cell.angle_alpha   90.00
_cell.angle_beta   90.00
_cell.angle_gamma   90.00
#
_symmetry.space_group_name_H-M   'P 1'
#
loop_
_entity.id
_entity.type
_entity.pdbx_description
1 polymer ?
#
loop_
_entity_poly.entity_id
_entity_poly.type
_entity_poly.pdbx_seq_one_letter_code
_entity_poly.pdbx_strand_id
1 'polypeptide(L)'
;MLFRSNGMADIQHVLEPLVEALRQPFLFNGVPIHADSRIGYVTFTAITESPEQYLKWAEDASVVAHQHGRDCVAYTPKIAVYAKENLSMLGELKNGIDSGQMTLHYQPKVSI
;
A
#
# COMPACT_ATOMS: atom_id res chain seq x y z
N MET A 1 -11.23 -2.37 1.73
CA MET A 1 -12.34 -2.75 2.64
C MET A 1 -12.57 -1.68 3.69
N LEU A 2 -13.79 -1.53 4.19
CA LEU A 2 -14.18 -0.50 5.16
C LEU A 2 -14.63 -1.18 6.46
N PHE A 3 -13.98 -0.84 7.58
CA PHE A 3 -14.31 -1.39 8.89
C PHE A 3 -14.67 -0.28 9.87
N ARG A 4 -15.85 -0.39 10.46
CA ARG A 4 -16.25 0.45 11.59
C ARG A 4 -15.72 -0.21 12.86
N SER A 5 -14.79 0.43 13.55
CA SER A 5 -14.06 -0.19 14.67
C SER A 5 -14.57 0.28 16.03
N ASN A 6 -14.82 -0.67 16.94
CA ASN A 6 -14.81 -0.45 18.39
C ASN A 6 -13.46 -0.83 19.05
N GLY A 7 -12.46 -1.31 18.28
CA GLY A 7 -11.10 -1.66 18.73
C GLY A 7 -10.28 -2.40 17.65
N MET A 8 -8.93 -2.43 17.75
CA MET A 8 -8.05 -3.03 16.73
C MET A 8 -8.08 -4.56 16.68
N ALA A 9 -8.40 -5.23 17.81
CA ALA A 9 -8.42 -6.70 17.90
C ALA A 9 -9.52 -7.36 17.04
N ASP A 10 -10.57 -6.60 16.72
CA ASP A 10 -11.74 -7.06 15.95
C ASP A 10 -11.39 -7.21 14.46
N ILE A 11 -10.65 -6.25 13.91
CA ILE A 11 -10.32 -6.23 12.48
C ILE A 11 -9.34 -7.35 12.12
N GLN A 12 -8.38 -7.63 12.99
CA GLN A 12 -7.40 -8.69 12.76
C GLN A 12 -8.07 -10.08 12.73
N HIS A 13 -9.06 -10.32 13.59
CA HIS A 13 -9.87 -11.55 13.59
C HIS A 13 -10.67 -11.76 12.29
N VAL A 14 -11.02 -10.68 11.57
CA VAL A 14 -11.72 -10.79 10.27
C VAL A 14 -10.72 -10.93 9.13
N LEU A 15 -9.59 -10.23 9.17
CA LEU A 15 -8.61 -10.21 8.09
C LEU A 15 -7.80 -11.50 8.01
N GLU A 16 -7.41 -12.10 9.14
CA GLU A 16 -6.60 -13.32 9.14
C GLU A 16 -7.28 -14.50 8.41
N PRO A 17 -8.53 -14.90 8.76
CA PRO A 17 -9.21 -15.99 8.04
C PRO A 17 -9.45 -15.67 6.56
N LEU A 18 -9.65 -14.40 6.22
CA LEU A 18 -9.88 -13.96 4.85
C LEU A 18 -8.61 -14.09 4.00
N VAL A 19 -7.46 -13.67 4.54
CA VAL A 19 -6.16 -13.85 3.88
C VAL A 19 -5.88 -15.35 3.69
N GLU A 20 -6.10 -16.17 4.71
CA GLU A 20 -5.90 -17.62 4.60
C GLU A 20 -6.82 -18.27 3.56
N ALA A 21 -8.09 -17.86 3.49
CA ALA A 21 -9.01 -18.33 2.47
C ALA A 21 -8.58 -17.93 1.06
N LEU A 22 -8.05 -16.71 0.88
CA LEU A 22 -7.58 -16.20 -0.41
C LEU A 22 -6.26 -16.84 -0.86
N ARG A 23 -5.45 -17.37 0.07
CA ARG A 23 -4.24 -18.14 -0.24
C ARG A 23 -4.56 -19.53 -0.80
N GLN A 24 -5.75 -20.08 -0.52
CA GLN A 24 -6.12 -21.39 -1.03
C GLN A 24 -6.35 -21.32 -2.54
N PRO A 25 -5.84 -22.30 -3.33
CA PRO A 25 -6.11 -22.34 -4.75
C PRO A 25 -7.59 -22.58 -5.00
N PHE A 26 -8.17 -21.86 -5.95
CA PHE A 26 -9.54 -22.10 -6.40
C PHE A 26 -9.54 -22.90 -7.71
N LEU A 27 -10.54 -23.77 -7.87
CA LEU A 27 -10.71 -24.55 -9.09
C LEU A 27 -11.42 -23.72 -10.15
N PHE A 28 -10.77 -23.54 -11.29
CA PHE A 28 -11.37 -22.97 -12.48
C PHE A 28 -11.22 -23.97 -13.63
N ASN A 29 -12.34 -24.47 -14.15
CA ASN A 29 -12.36 -25.53 -15.18
C ASN A 29 -11.53 -26.78 -14.82
N GLY A 30 -11.51 -27.17 -13.54
CA GLY A 30 -10.75 -28.31 -13.04
C GLY A 30 -9.24 -28.05 -12.88
N VAL A 31 -8.77 -26.83 -13.16
CA VAL A 31 -7.38 -26.42 -12.96
C VAL A 31 -7.27 -25.63 -11.64
N PRO A 32 -6.35 -26.00 -10.73
CA PRO A 32 -6.10 -25.21 -9.53
C PRO A 32 -5.35 -23.93 -9.88
N ILE A 33 -5.97 -22.77 -9.63
CA ILE A 33 -5.38 -21.46 -9.83
C ILE A 33 -4.99 -20.88 -8.46
N HIS A 34 -3.73 -20.47 -8.32
CA HIS A 34 -3.24 -19.71 -7.17
C HIS A 34 -3.36 -18.23 -7.49
N ALA A 35 -3.97 -17.45 -6.60
CA ALA A 35 -4.03 -16.00 -6.71
C ALA A 35 -3.44 -15.39 -5.45
N ASP A 36 -2.48 -14.48 -5.63
CA ASP A 36 -2.05 -13.61 -4.55
C ASP A 36 -3.09 -12.50 -4.38
N SER A 37 -3.52 -12.27 -3.13
CA SER A 37 -4.41 -11.18 -2.80
C SER A 37 -3.72 -10.16 -1.91
N ARG A 38 -4.08 -8.89 -2.11
CA ARG A 38 -3.55 -7.75 -1.37
C ARG A 38 -4.70 -6.88 -0.93
N ILE A 39 -4.83 -6.69 0.38
CA ILE A 39 -6.00 -6.06 0.99
C ILE A 39 -5.59 -4.73 1.63
N GLY A 40 -6.04 -3.63 1.03
CA GLY A 40 -6.07 -2.33 1.70
C GLY A 40 -7.38 -2.14 2.46
N TYR A 41 -7.29 -1.64 3.69
CA TYR A 41 -8.47 -1.38 4.49
C TYR A 41 -8.41 -0.06 5.26
N VAL A 42 -9.58 0.47 5.59
CA VAL A 42 -9.74 1.71 6.36
C VAL A 42 -10.53 1.41 7.61
N THR A 43 -10.06 1.96 8.72
CA THR A 43 -10.71 1.87 10.03
C THR A 43 -11.22 3.25 10.42
N PHE A 44 -12.49 3.34 10.81
CA PHE A 44 -13.08 4.60 11.26
C PHE A 44 -14.01 4.38 12.46
N THR A 45 -14.08 5.37 13.34
CA THR A 45 -14.97 5.37 14.52
C THR A 45 -16.26 6.15 14.26
N ALA A 46 -16.17 7.20 13.44
CA ALA A 46 -17.28 7.98 12.92
C ALA A 46 -17.07 8.25 11.42
N ILE A 47 -18.16 8.47 10.69
CA ILE A 47 -18.12 8.90 9.29
C ILE A 47 -17.89 10.42 9.30
N THR A 48 -16.72 10.84 8.84
CA THR A 48 -16.30 12.26 8.81
C THR A 48 -16.13 12.79 7.40
N GLU A 49 -15.98 11.89 6.43
CA GLU A 49 -15.73 12.21 5.02
C GLU A 49 -16.78 11.58 4.11
N SER A 50 -16.73 11.90 2.83
CA SER A 50 -17.61 11.27 1.84
C SER A 50 -17.27 9.78 1.63
N PRO A 51 -18.24 8.94 1.23
CA PRO A 51 -17.98 7.52 0.94
C PRO A 51 -16.86 7.30 -0.09
N GLU A 52 -16.77 8.15 -1.10
CA GLU A 52 -15.74 8.11 -2.14
C GLU A 52 -14.34 8.26 -1.55
N GLN A 53 -14.19 9.09 -0.52
CA GLN A 53 -12.92 9.29 0.16
C GLN A 53 -12.48 8.05 0.93
N TYR A 54 -13.40 7.37 1.60
CA TYR A 54 -13.10 6.09 2.26
C TYR A 54 -12.70 4.99 1.28
N LEU A 55 -13.35 4.94 0.11
CA LEU A 55 -12.98 4.02 -0.96
C LEU A 55 -11.56 4.32 -1.48
N LYS A 56 -11.27 5.59 -1.74
CA LYS A 56 -9.94 6.03 -2.16
C LYS A 56 -8.85 5.64 -1.16
N TRP A 57 -9.08 5.84 0.13
CA TRP A 57 -8.14 5.44 1.16
C TRP A 57 -7.91 3.92 1.21
N ALA A 58 -8.97 3.12 1.02
CA ALA A 58 -8.83 1.68 0.95
C ALA A 58 -8.05 1.23 -0.28
N GLU A 59 -8.25 1.90 -1.42
CA GLU A 59 -7.52 1.67 -2.65
C GLU A 59 -6.03 2.04 -2.51
N ASP A 60 -5.73 3.23 -1.98
CA ASP A 60 -4.36 3.68 -1.71
C ASP A 60 -3.62 2.68 -0.80
N ALA A 61 -4.28 2.20 0.26
CA ALA A 61 -3.72 1.17 1.14
C ALA A 61 -3.47 -0.16 0.41
N SER A 62 -4.29 -0.51 -0.59
CA SER A 62 -4.13 -1.74 -1.38
C SER A 62 -2.93 -1.63 -2.31
N VAL A 63 -2.71 -0.46 -2.91
CA VAL A 63 -1.52 -0.16 -3.71
C VAL A 63 -0.25 -0.28 -2.87
N VAL A 64 -0.25 0.29 -1.66
CA VAL A 64 0.87 0.16 -0.71
C VAL A 64 1.11 -1.31 -0.31
N ALA A 65 0.03 -2.08 -0.06
CA ALA A 65 0.12 -3.51 0.22
C ALA A 65 0.78 -4.27 -0.95
N HIS A 66 0.41 -3.95 -2.19
CA HIS A 66 0.99 -4.53 -3.38
C HIS A 66 2.49 -4.21 -3.51
N GLN A 67 2.86 -2.93 -3.42
CA GLN A 67 4.24 -2.44 -3.54
C GLN A 67 5.19 -3.04 -2.49
N HIS A 68 4.72 -3.24 -1.26
CA HIS A 68 5.55 -3.72 -0.16
C HIS A 68 5.49 -5.23 0.10
N GLY A 69 4.83 -6.02 -0.76
CA GLY A 69 4.83 -7.46 -0.52
C GLY A 69 3.92 -7.92 0.64
N ARG A 70 3.02 -7.07 1.18
CA ARG A 70 2.22 -7.39 2.38
C ARG A 70 0.80 -7.82 2.03
N ASP A 71 0.27 -8.84 2.70
CA ASP A 71 -1.10 -9.34 2.44
C ASP A 71 -2.18 -8.33 2.81
N CYS A 72 -1.97 -7.57 3.89
CA CYS A 72 -2.91 -6.53 4.33
C CYS A 72 -2.20 -5.27 4.84
N VAL A 73 -2.78 -4.10 4.53
CA VAL A 73 -2.29 -2.80 5.01
C VAL A 73 -3.47 -1.92 5.41
N ALA A 74 -3.38 -1.33 6.62
CA ALA A 74 -4.29 -0.29 7.06
C ALA A 74 -3.93 1.04 6.38
N TYR A 75 -4.94 1.78 5.94
CA TYR A 75 -4.74 3.17 5.57
C TYR A 75 -4.27 3.97 6.78
N THR A 76 -3.22 4.76 6.56
CA THR A 76 -2.81 5.81 7.49
C THR A 76 -2.58 7.09 6.70
N PRO A 77 -2.79 8.28 7.28
CA PRO A 77 -2.52 9.55 6.59
C PRO A 77 -1.09 9.65 6.03
N LYS A 78 -0.13 8.91 6.61
CA LYS A 78 1.25 8.82 6.11
C LYS A 78 1.32 8.32 4.67
N ILE A 79 0.42 7.44 4.23
CA ILE A 79 0.37 6.93 2.85
C ILE A 79 0.19 8.09 1.86
N ALA A 80 -0.75 9.00 2.15
CA ALA A 80 -0.98 10.17 1.31
C ALA A 80 0.20 11.15 1.34
N VAL A 81 0.85 11.30 2.50
CA VAL A 81 2.05 12.14 2.63
C VAL A 81 3.20 11.60 1.78
N TYR A 82 3.51 10.31 1.86
CA TYR A 82 4.56 9.69 1.05
C TYR A 82 4.29 9.80 -0.46
N ALA A 83 3.04 9.62 -0.88
CA ALA A 83 2.66 9.81 -2.29
C ALA A 83 2.93 11.25 -2.77
N LYS A 84 2.61 12.25 -1.93
CA LYS A 84 2.88 13.66 -2.23
C LYS A 84 4.38 13.98 -2.25
N GLU A 85 5.14 13.47 -1.28
CA GLU A 85 6.60 13.66 -1.20
C GLU A 85 7.30 13.05 -2.41
N ASN A 86 6.92 11.83 -2.81
CA ASN A 86 7.46 11.18 -4.01
C ASN A 86 7.16 12.00 -5.29
N LEU A 87 5.94 12.55 -5.41
CA LEU A 87 5.61 13.42 -6.54
C LEU A 87 6.43 14.72 -6.55
N SER A 88 6.64 15.34 -5.37
CA SER A 88 7.52 16.52 -5.25
C SER A 88 8.94 16.19 -5.68
N MET A 89 9.49 15.09 -5.14
CA MET A 89 10.84 14.62 -5.43
C MET A 89 11.03 14.32 -6.92
N LEU A 90 10.04 13.70 -7.58
CA LEU A 90 10.09 13.46 -9.04
C LEU A 90 10.10 14.77 -9.84
N GLY A 91 9.34 15.77 -9.41
CA GLY A 91 9.35 17.11 -10.00
C GLY A 91 10.70 17.81 -9.81
N GLU A 92 11.23 17.77 -8.59
CA GLU A 92 12.55 18.30 -8.23
C GLU A 92 13.67 17.61 -9.02
N LEU A 93 13.62 16.27 -9.14
CA LEU A 93 14.58 15.49 -9.90
C LEU A 93 14.57 15.87 -11.38
N LYS A 94 13.39 15.98 -12.00
CA LYS A 94 13.26 16.40 -13.40
C LYS A 94 13.84 17.80 -13.61
N ASN A 95 13.47 18.74 -12.75
CA ASN A 95 14.00 20.11 -12.80
C ASN A 95 15.52 20.12 -12.59
N GLY A 96 16.04 19.33 -11.66
CA GLY A 96 17.47 19.22 -11.38
C GLY A 96 18.28 18.65 -12.54
N ILE A 97 17.70 17.71 -13.30
CA ILE A 97 18.30 17.21 -14.55
C ILE A 97 18.32 18.31 -15.60
N ASP A 98 17.17 18.94 -15.87
CA ASP A 98 17.04 19.98 -16.91
C ASP A 98 17.90 21.23 -16.62
N SER A 99 18.13 21.53 -15.33
CA SER A 99 18.95 22.67 -14.88
C SER A 99 20.41 22.31 -14.57
N GLY A 100 20.85 21.08 -14.84
CA GLY A 100 22.25 20.67 -14.68
C GLY A 100 22.73 20.59 -13.22
N GLN A 101 21.82 20.32 -12.28
CA GLN A 101 22.11 20.21 -10.84
C GLN A 101 22.62 18.82 -10.42
N MET A 102 22.74 17.86 -11.35
CA MET A 102 23.26 16.51 -11.07
C MET A 102 24.79 16.49 -11.07
N THR A 103 25.39 15.93 -10.02
CA THR A 103 26.86 15.77 -9.90
C THR A 103 27.23 14.31 -9.71
N LEU A 104 28.33 13.88 -10.35
CA LEU A 104 28.85 12.53 -10.22
C LEU A 104 29.84 12.45 -9.04
N HIS A 105 29.56 11.56 -8.09
CA HIS A 105 30.45 11.26 -6.98
C HIS A 105 31.09 9.88 -7.19
N TYR A 106 32.42 9.78 -7.01
CA TYR A 106 33.17 8.53 -7.11
C TYR A 106 33.50 8.00 -5.72
N GLN A 107 33.14 6.75 -5.42
CA GLN A 107 33.52 6.08 -4.18
C GLN A 107 34.56 4.98 -4.45
N PRO A 108 35.77 5.04 -3.88
CA PRO A 108 36.80 4.04 -4.10
C PRO A 108 36.42 2.71 -3.42
N LYS A 109 36.61 1.60 -4.14
CA LYS A 109 36.50 0.24 -3.58
C LYS A 109 37.91 -0.24 -3.24
N VAL A 110 38.26 -0.24 -1.96
CA VAL A 110 39.52 -0.80 -1.45
C VAL A 110 39.25 -2.16 -0.80
N SER A 111 40.10 -3.15 -1.07
CA SER A 111 40.17 -4.37 -0.25
C SER A 111 41.22 -4.15 0.83
N ILE A 112 40.87 -4.45 2.07
CA ILE A 112 41.75 -4.38 3.25
C ILE A 112 42.40 -5.75 3.45
#